data_AF-A0AAV3YV23-F1
#
_entry.id   AF-A0AAV3YV23-F1
#
_cell.length_a   1.000
_cell.length_b   1.000
_cell.length_c   1.000
_cell.angle_alpha   90.00
_cell.angle_beta   90.00
_cell.angle_gamma   90.00
#
_symmetry.space_group_name_H-M   'P 1'
#
loop_
_entity.id
_entity.type
_entity.pdbx_description
1 polymer ?
#
loop_
_entity_poly.entity_id
_entity_poly.type
_entity_poly.pdbx_seq_one_letter_code
_entity_poly.pdbx_strand_id
1 'polypeptide(L)'
;MIQLDLRKYHLPGVIQVMLDDGFFSGFRMRFSTNDYTTNWINLKVGMAMGCIIFPILFVMATELILKPTEGSAAPANLGGGCSMLPLKAFMDDTTFICSKETDQDGC
;
A
#
# COMPACT_ATOMS: atom_id res chain seq x y z
N MET A 1 -1.62 11.10 2.56
CA MET A 1 -1.09 9.76 2.89
C MET A 1 0.40 9.70 2.58
N ILE A 2 0.81 9.79 1.31
CA ILE A 2 2.21 9.74 0.86
C ILE A 2 3.17 10.60 1.70
N GLN A 3 2.82 11.86 1.96
CA GLN A 3 3.62 12.78 2.79
C GLN A 3 3.83 12.34 4.24
N LEU A 4 2.83 11.65 4.81
CA LEU A 4 2.94 11.07 6.14
C LEU A 4 3.91 9.88 6.11
N ASP A 5 3.81 9.05 5.07
CA ASP A 5 4.67 7.88 4.86
C ASP A 5 6.13 8.32 4.72
N LEU A 6 6.43 9.28 3.84
CA LEU A 6 7.79 9.77 3.62
C LEU A 6 8.46 10.24 4.93
N ARG A 7 7.71 10.94 5.78
CA ARG A 7 8.18 11.36 7.10
C ARG A 7 8.36 10.19 8.06
N LYS A 8 7.41 9.24 8.10
CA LYS A 8 7.48 8.10 9.02
C LYS A 8 8.63 7.15 8.73
N TYR A 9 9.02 7.03 7.47
CA TYR A 9 10.19 6.26 7.05
C TYR A 9 11.49 7.07 7.04
N HIS A 10 11.48 8.31 7.55
CA HIS A 10 12.66 9.18 7.65
C HIS A 10 13.37 9.42 6.31
N LEU A 11 12.62 9.55 5.21
CA LEU A 11 13.24 9.83 3.92
C LEU A 11 13.92 11.22 3.93
N PRO A 12 15.10 11.35 3.33
CA PRO A 12 15.79 12.63 3.19
C PRO A 12 14.87 13.70 2.58
N GLY A 13 14.96 14.94 3.10
CA GLY A 13 14.13 16.06 2.60
C GLY A 13 14.28 16.31 1.10
N VAL A 14 15.46 16.05 0.54
CA VAL A 14 15.71 16.11 -0.91
C VAL A 14 14.79 15.18 -1.71
N ILE A 15 14.52 13.97 -1.20
CA ILE A 15 13.63 13.01 -1.87
C ILE A 15 12.18 13.47 -1.77
N GLN A 16 11.78 14.06 -0.63
CA GLN A 16 10.43 14.62 -0.45
C GLN A 16 10.18 15.74 -1.47
N VAL A 17 11.11 16.70 -1.57
CA VAL A 17 11.05 17.78 -2.56
C VAL A 17 11.04 17.23 -3.99
N MET A 18 11.88 16.24 -4.32
CA MET A 18 11.86 15.61 -5.65
C MET A 18 10.51 14.98 -5.98
N LEU A 19 9.85 14.33 -5.02
CA LEU A 19 8.55 13.71 -5.22
C LEU A 19 7.44 14.77 -5.35
N ASP A 20 7.43 15.79 -4.49
CA ASP A 20 6.39 16.81 -4.49
C ASP A 20 6.48 17.74 -5.69
N ASP A 21 7.62 18.40 -5.83
CA ASP A 21 7.81 19.47 -6.81
C ASP A 21 8.19 18.91 -8.19
N GLY A 22 8.86 17.76 -8.22
CA GLY A 22 9.29 17.12 -9.46
C GLY A 22 8.26 16.13 -9.99
N PHE A 23 7.93 15.10 -9.21
CA PHE A 23 7.13 13.98 -9.69
C PHE A 23 5.62 14.29 -9.70
N PHE A 24 5.02 14.67 -8.56
CA PHE A 24 3.57 14.85 -8.44
C PHE A 24 3.05 16.12 -9.10
N SER A 25 3.73 17.26 -8.89
CA SER A 25 3.33 18.55 -9.47
C SER A 25 3.30 18.54 -11.00
N GLY A 26 4.25 17.83 -11.63
CA GLY A 26 4.39 17.73 -13.08
C GLY A 26 3.72 16.52 -13.72
N PHE A 27 3.04 15.65 -12.95
CA PHE A 27 2.57 14.37 -13.46
C PHE A 27 1.44 14.56 -14.48
N ARG A 28 1.73 14.20 -15.73
CA ARG A 28 0.78 14.29 -16.84
C ARG A 28 0.71 12.98 -17.59
N MET A 29 -0.49 12.65 -18.04
CA MET A 29 -0.79 11.47 -18.83
C MET A 29 -1.41 11.87 -20.16
N ARG A 30 -1.24 11.02 -21.16
CA ARG A 30 -1.98 11.10 -22.42
C ARG A 30 -2.20 9.69 -22.93
N PHE A 31 -3.25 9.51 -23.71
CA PHE A 31 -3.55 8.23 -24.34
C PHE A 31 -3.36 8.36 -25.84
N SER A 32 -2.80 7.33 -26.45
CA SER A 32 -2.72 7.19 -27.89
C SER A 32 -3.51 5.96 -28.30
N THR A 33 -4.44 6.15 -29.23
CA THR A 33 -5.13 5.10 -29.96
C THR A 33 -4.59 5.05 -31.39
N ASN A 34 -5.14 4.18 -32.25
CA ASN A 34 -4.76 4.16 -33.66
C ASN A 34 -5.15 5.48 -34.37
N ASP A 35 -6.25 6.10 -33.96
CA ASP A 35 -6.87 7.20 -34.70
C ASP A 35 -6.51 8.57 -34.12
N TYR A 36 -6.17 8.65 -32.83
CA TYR A 36 -5.84 9.93 -32.20
C TYR A 36 -4.97 9.78 -30.95
N THR A 37 -4.34 10.89 -30.56
CA THR A 37 -3.68 11.05 -29.28
C THR A 37 -4.36 12.16 -28.50
N THR A 38 -4.67 11.93 -27.23
CA THR A 38 -5.27 12.94 -26.37
C THR A 38 -4.28 14.06 -26.07
N ASN A 39 -4.79 15.24 -25.73
CA ASN A 39 -3.99 16.26 -25.07
C ASN A 39 -3.45 15.74 -23.72
N TRP A 40 -2.46 16.43 -23.17
CA TRP A 40 -1.95 16.16 -21.83
C TRP A 40 -3.04 16.40 -20.78
N ILE A 41 -3.23 15.42 -19.91
CA ILE A 41 -4.19 15.43 -18.80
C ILE A 41 -3.38 15.46 -17.51
N ASN A 42 -3.69 16.41 -16.62
CA ASN A 42 -3.15 16.44 -15.26
C ASN A 42 -3.88 15.39 -14.41
N LEU A 43 -3.13 14.46 -13.83
CA LEU A 43 -3.69 13.45 -12.93
C LEU A 43 -3.87 14.05 -11.53
N LYS A 44 -5.11 14.44 -11.19
CA LYS A 44 -5.42 15.04 -9.87
C LYS A 44 -5.65 14.03 -8.76
N VAL A 45 -6.11 12.84 -9.11
CA VAL A 45 -6.48 11.78 -8.16
C VAL A 45 -6.03 10.44 -8.72
N GLY A 46 -5.49 9.60 -7.85
CA GLY A 46 -5.05 8.24 -8.20
C GLY A 46 -3.57 8.15 -8.57
N MET A 47 -3.13 6.92 -8.77
CA MET A 47 -1.78 6.56 -9.16
C MET A 47 -1.82 5.98 -10.57
N ALA A 48 -0.95 6.47 -11.46
CA ALA A 48 -0.91 5.95 -12.82
C ALA A 48 -0.27 4.56 -12.83
N MET A 49 -1.06 3.55 -13.18
CA MET A 49 -0.57 2.18 -13.33
C MET A 49 0.55 2.14 -14.39
N GLY A 50 1.67 1.47 -14.08
CA GLY A 50 2.83 1.36 -14.97
C GLY A 50 4.00 2.32 -14.66
N CYS A 51 3.86 3.25 -13.71
CA CYS A 51 5.03 3.97 -13.20
C CYS A 51 5.73 3.15 -12.12
N ILE A 52 7.06 3.08 -12.15
CA ILE A 52 7.85 2.32 -11.16
C ILE A 52 7.81 2.91 -9.74
N ILE A 53 7.54 4.22 -9.61
CA ILE A 53 7.53 4.90 -8.30
C ILE A 53 6.26 4.55 -7.52
N PHE A 54 5.11 4.42 -8.19
CA PHE A 54 3.83 4.19 -7.53
C PHE A 54 3.75 2.87 -6.73
N PRO A 55 4.25 1.72 -7.21
CA PRO A 55 4.30 0.49 -6.42
C PRO A 55 5.09 0.64 -5.11
N ILE A 56 6.21 1.36 -5.13
CA ILE A 56 7.03 1.59 -3.93
C ILE A 56 6.25 2.43 -2.92
N LEU A 57 5.67 3.54 -3.38
CA LEU A 57 4.87 4.42 -2.53
C LEU A 57 3.64 3.69 -1.97
N PHE A 58 3.02 2.83 -2.77
CA PHE A 58 1.88 2.03 -2.35
C PHE A 58 2.27 1.07 -1.21
N VAL A 59 3.37 0.31 -1.36
CA VAL A 59 3.84 -0.60 -0.31
C VAL A 59 4.17 0.17 0.97
N MET A 60 4.85 1.32 0.88
CA MET A 60 5.18 2.16 2.03
C MET A 60 3.92 2.63 2.79
N ALA A 61 2.91 3.07 2.03
CA ALA A 61 1.59 3.46 2.52
C ALA A 61 0.87 2.30 3.22
N THR A 62 0.78 1.15 2.57
CA THR A 62 0.09 -0.03 3.10
C THR A 62 0.78 -0.54 4.36
N GLU A 63 2.11 -0.59 4.39
CA GLU A 63 2.88 -0.93 5.59
C GLU A 63 2.62 0.06 6.74
N LEU A 64 2.50 1.36 6.46
CA LEU A 64 2.17 2.35 7.50
C LEU A 64 0.79 2.11 8.12
N ILE A 65 -0.17 1.62 7.34
CA ILE A 65 -1.53 1.29 7.79
C ILE A 65 -1.55 -0.04 8.55
N LEU A 66 -0.80 -1.05 8.08
CA LEU A 66 -0.87 -2.43 8.56
C LEU A 66 0.02 -2.69 9.77
N LYS A 67 1.19 -2.07 9.84
CA LYS A 67 2.17 -2.29 10.91
C LYS A 67 1.63 -2.07 12.34
N PRO A 68 0.77 -1.07 12.61
CA PRO A 68 0.12 -0.93 13.92
C PRO A 68 -0.80 -2.09 14.30
N THR A 69 -1.28 -2.87 13.32
CA THR A 69 -2.23 -3.98 13.55
C THR A 69 -1.56 -5.31 13.86
N GLU A 70 -0.26 -5.46 13.55
CA GLU A 70 0.49 -6.70 13.76
C GLU A 70 0.55 -7.14 15.23
N GLY A 71 0.57 -6.19 16.17
CA GLY A 71 0.60 -6.47 17.62
C GLY A 71 -0.75 -6.84 18.22
N SER A 72 -1.85 -6.66 17.49
CA SER A 72 -3.21 -6.83 18.00
C SER A 72 -3.80 -8.21 17.73
N ALA A 73 -3.18 -9.01 16.85
CA ALA A 73 -3.71 -10.30 16.44
C ALA A 73 -2.78 -11.43 16.90
N ALA A 74 -3.38 -12.45 17.54
CA ALA A 74 -2.65 -13.65 17.93
C ALA A 74 -2.22 -14.44 16.67
N PRO A 75 -1.07 -15.14 16.70
CA PRO A 75 -0.63 -15.97 15.58
C PRO A 75 -1.68 -17.02 15.23
N ALA A 76 -1.99 -17.17 13.94
CA ALA A 76 -2.91 -18.19 13.48
C ALA A 76 -2.22 -19.55 13.49
N ASN A 77 -2.71 -20.46 14.34
CA ASN A 77 -2.21 -21.84 14.39
C ASN A 77 -2.80 -22.64 13.21
N LEU A 78 -1.95 -23.13 12.32
CA LEU A 78 -2.31 -23.92 11.14
C LEU A 78 -2.34 -25.43 11.42
N GLY A 79 -2.07 -25.85 12.66
CA GLY A 79 -1.87 -27.25 13.05
C GLY A 79 -0.45 -27.73 12.78
N GLY A 80 -0.07 -28.88 13.35
CA GLY A 80 1.23 -29.53 13.09
C GLY A 80 2.46 -28.78 13.60
N GLY A 81 2.30 -27.83 14.53
CA GLY A 81 3.38 -26.96 15.02
C GLY A 81 3.68 -25.76 14.13
N CYS A 82 2.91 -25.57 13.05
CA CYS A 82 3.05 -24.43 12.14
C CYS A 82 2.17 -23.26 12.60
N SER A 83 2.78 -22.09 12.74
CA SER A 83 2.11 -20.82 13.04
C SER A 83 2.37 -19.83 11.92
N MET A 84 1.37 -19.04 11.55
CA MET A 84 1.50 -17.99 10.54
C MET A 84 1.08 -16.64 11.12
N LEU A 85 1.68 -15.57 10.60
CA LEU A 85 1.27 -14.22 10.93
C LEU A 85 -0.22 -14.07 10.55
N PRO A 86 -1.07 -13.55 11.43
CA PRO A 86 -2.51 -13.43 11.18
C PRO A 86 -2.83 -12.37 10.12
N LEU A 87 -1.83 -11.66 9.62
CA LEU A 87 -1.94 -10.65 8.58
C LEU A 87 -0.95 -10.94 7.46
N LYS A 88 -1.45 -11.00 6.23
CA LYS A 88 -0.64 -11.07 5.02
C LYS A 88 -1.16 -10.07 4.00
N ALA A 89 -0.28 -9.20 3.51
CA ALA A 89 -0.64 -8.21 2.50
C ALA A 89 0.23 -8.36 1.25
N PHE A 90 -0.39 -8.13 0.11
CA PHE A 90 0.26 -8.08 -1.20
C PHE A 90 -0.43 -7.03 -2.05
N MET A 91 0.24 -5.89 -2.26
CA MET A 91 -0.38 -4.73 -2.91
C MET A 91 -1.73 -4.40 -2.25
N ASP A 92 -2.81 -4.29 -3.02
CA ASP A 92 -4.15 -3.99 -2.54
C ASP A 92 -4.84 -5.16 -1.83
N ASP A 93 -4.34 -6.39 -1.98
CA ASP A 93 -4.88 -7.56 -1.30
C ASP A 93 -4.34 -7.65 0.13
N THR A 94 -5.24 -7.61 1.11
CA THR A 94 -4.92 -7.89 2.52
C THR A 94 -5.75 -9.05 3.02
N THR A 95 -5.09 -10.11 3.46
CA THR A 95 -5.70 -11.31 4.02
C THR A 95 -5.46 -11.37 5.53
N PHE A 96 -6.54 -11.49 6.29
CA PHE A 96 -6.50 -11.79 7.71
C PHE A 96 -6.80 -13.26 7.94
N ILE A 97 -5.98 -13.92 8.77
CA ILE A 97 -6.16 -15.30 9.19
C ILE A 97 -6.53 -15.28 10.66
N CYS A 98 -7.78 -15.64 10.96
CA CYS A 98 -8.27 -15.79 12.32
C CYS A 98 -8.41 -17.28 12.64
N SER A 99 -8.02 -17.68 13.85
CA SER A 99 -8.42 -18.98 14.40
C SER A 99 -9.95 -19.02 14.58
N LYS A 100 -10.55 -20.21 14.51
CA LYS A 100 -11.99 -20.38 14.75
C LYS A 100 -12.36 -19.77 16.11
N GLU A 101 -13.51 -19.10 16.14
CA GLU A 101 -14.24 -18.83 17.37
C GLU A 101 -14.48 -20.18 18.04
N THR A 102 -13.92 -20.37 19.23
CA THR A 102 -14.35 -21.47 20.10
C THR A 102 -15.85 -21.26 20.31
N ASP A 103 -16.66 -22.20 19.83
CA ASP A 103 -18.03 -22.35 20.29
C ASP A 103 -17.96 -22.31 21.82
N GLN A 104 -18.68 -21.37 22.44
CA GLN A 104 -18.92 -21.41 23.88
C GLN A 104 -19.80 -22.65 24.14
N ASP A 105 -19.18 -23.82 24.15
CA ASP A 105 -19.71 -24.98 24.84
C ASP A 105 -19.60 -24.71 26.34
N GLY A 106 -20.73 -24.87 27.01
CA GLY A 106 -21.01 -24.33 28.33
C GLY A 106 -20.05 -24.73 29.45
N CYS A 107 -19.90 -23.79 30.38
CA CYS A 107 -20.12 -24.03 31.80
C CYS A 107 -20.95 -22.88 32.37
#